data_AF-A0A0F2ILM0-F1
#
_entry.id   AF-A0A0F2ILM0-F1
#
_cell.length_a   1.000
_cell.length_b   1.000
_cell.length_c   1.000
_cell.angle_alpha   90.00
_cell.angle_beta   90.00
_cell.angle_gamma   90.00
#
_symmetry.space_group_name_H-M   'P 1'
#
loop_
_entity.id
_entity.type
_entity.pdbx_description
1 polymer ?
#
loop_
_entity_poly.entity_id
_entity_poly.type
_entity_poly.pdbx_seq_one_letter_code
_entity_poly.pdbx_strand_id
1 'polypeptide(L)'
;MLMLLQGYWLGAALVACGLLWVMVRHLDKHDWQWDKGDIWFHFVFMVLIWPLMLLGWVKQGRPHWADWLRPKANRADYYREIERAYRELKTCGAYVSYKPVPEGSANESYGEFIFPSALLEKQLIERLRQSPHLQGNDEGKILAWVQRRDESLQEPVDVPPMWSRFSYLADDLIANNIGLVCCSVCHQEMETGQLQEKSVNLCGHVERQYLCPNGHVQLAFESMRLIY
;
A
#
# COMPACT_ATOMS: atom_id res chain seq x y z
N MET A 1 -0.29 -25.75 47.95
CA MET A 1 -0.38 -24.46 47.25
C MET A 1 0.98 -23.99 46.72
N LEU A 2 2.03 -23.97 47.55
CA LEU A 2 3.38 -23.53 47.15
C LEU A 2 4.00 -24.34 45.99
N MET A 3 3.87 -25.67 45.98
CA MET A 3 4.44 -26.53 44.92
C MET A 3 3.77 -26.35 43.55
N LEU A 4 2.45 -26.12 43.52
CA LEU A 4 1.73 -25.85 42.27
C LEU A 4 2.16 -24.50 41.67
N LEU A 5 2.38 -23.51 42.54
CA LEU A 5 2.89 -22.20 42.14
C LEU A 5 4.32 -22.33 41.56
N GLN A 6 5.20 -23.08 42.23
CA GLN A 6 6.57 -23.32 41.75
C GLN A 6 6.62 -24.02 40.39
N GLY A 7 5.79 -25.05 40.19
CA GLY A 7 5.66 -25.74 38.90
C GLY A 7 5.15 -24.82 37.80
N TYR A 8 4.20 -23.94 38.12
CA TYR A 8 3.70 -22.94 37.18
C TYR A 8 4.79 -21.97 36.72
N TRP A 9 5.57 -21.42 37.66
CA TRP A 9 6.66 -20.49 37.36
C TRP A 9 7.79 -21.13 36.56
N LEU A 10 8.19 -22.36 36.89
CA LEU A 10 9.20 -23.11 36.13
C LEU A 10 8.74 -23.38 34.69
N GLY A 11 7.49 -23.80 34.50
CA GLY A 11 6.92 -24.00 33.17
C GLY A 11 6.84 -22.69 32.37
N ALA A 12 6.36 -21.62 33.00
CA ALA A 12 6.30 -20.29 32.39
C ALA A 12 7.69 -19.79 31.97
N ALA A 13 8.73 -20.01 32.79
CA ALA A 13 10.11 -19.64 32.45
C ALA A 13 10.63 -20.40 31.23
N LEU A 14 10.36 -21.71 31.13
CA LEU A 14 10.75 -22.52 29.98
C LEU A 14 10.04 -22.06 28.70
N VAL A 15 8.74 -21.80 28.78
CA VAL A 15 7.95 -21.29 27.63
C VAL A 15 8.44 -19.90 27.22
N ALA A 16 8.72 -19.02 28.19
CA ALA A 16 9.28 -17.70 27.92
C ALA A 16 10.64 -17.78 27.21
N CYS A 17 11.57 -18.62 27.68
CA CYS A 17 12.85 -18.83 27.01
C CYS A 17 12.68 -19.37 25.58
N GLY A 18 11.78 -20.33 25.37
CA GLY A 18 11.47 -20.86 24.04
C GLY A 18 10.89 -19.81 23.09
N LEU A 19 9.94 -19.01 23.56
CA LEU A 19 9.34 -17.93 22.78
C LEU A 19 10.36 -16.83 22.47
N LEU A 20 11.19 -16.42 23.44
CA LEU A 20 12.25 -15.44 23.21
C LEU A 20 13.24 -15.92 22.13
N TRP A 21 13.60 -17.21 22.16
CA TRP A 21 14.45 -17.79 21.11
C TRP A 21 13.81 -17.70 19.72
N VAL A 22 12.52 -18.02 19.62
CA VAL A 22 11.76 -17.89 18.37
C VAL A 22 11.69 -16.43 17.92
N MET A 23 11.42 -15.50 18.83
CA MET A 23 11.36 -14.07 18.55
C MET A 23 12.68 -13.54 18.00
N VAL A 24 13.82 -13.93 18.58
CA VAL A 24 15.14 -13.48 18.10
C VAL A 24 15.48 -14.05 16.73
N ARG A 25 15.04 -15.27 16.39
CA ARG A 25 15.38 -15.92 15.11
C ARG A 25 14.43 -15.60 13.95
N HIS A 26 13.16 -15.35 14.23
CA HIS A 26 12.13 -15.27 13.19
C HIS A 26 11.53 -13.87 13.01
N LEU A 27 11.80 -12.94 13.93
CA LEU A 27 11.36 -11.55 13.79
C LEU A 27 12.47 -10.68 13.22
N ASP A 28 12.13 -9.89 12.21
CA ASP A 28 13.05 -8.95 11.58
C ASP A 28 12.84 -7.51 12.09
N LYS A 29 13.62 -6.58 11.54
CA LYS A 29 13.57 -5.16 11.92
C LYS A 29 12.16 -4.57 11.73
N HIS A 30 11.42 -4.99 10.71
CA HIS A 30 10.10 -4.46 10.38
C HIS A 30 9.07 -4.90 11.41
N ASP A 31 9.14 -6.16 11.84
CA ASP A 31 8.29 -6.71 12.90
C ASP A 31 8.47 -5.92 14.20
N TRP A 32 9.71 -5.62 14.58
CA TRP A 32 10.02 -4.84 15.78
C TRP A 32 9.67 -3.35 15.68
N GLN A 33 9.57 -2.81 14.47
CA GLN A 33 9.26 -1.39 14.26
C GLN A 33 7.74 -1.14 14.27
N TRP A 34 6.97 -2.01 13.61
CA TRP A 34 5.56 -1.77 13.35
C TRP A 34 4.62 -2.59 14.24
N ASP A 35 5.05 -3.80 14.63
CA ASP A 35 4.19 -4.79 15.27
C ASP A 35 4.65 -5.13 16.70
N LYS A 36 5.57 -4.34 17.28
CA LYS A 36 6.14 -4.55 18.62
C LYS A 36 5.10 -4.77 19.71
N GLY A 37 4.04 -3.96 19.70
CA GLY A 37 2.97 -4.04 20.71
C GLY A 37 2.27 -5.40 20.68
N ASP A 38 1.87 -5.83 19.49
CA ASP A 38 1.20 -7.12 19.29
C ASP A 38 2.13 -8.29 19.58
N ILE A 39 3.39 -8.22 19.17
CA ILE A 39 4.40 -9.25 19.46
C ILE A 39 4.55 -9.44 20.99
N TRP A 40 4.69 -8.35 21.74
CA TRP A 40 4.80 -8.42 23.21
C TRP A 40 3.51 -8.87 23.87
N PHE A 41 2.35 -8.45 23.36
CA PHE A 41 1.06 -8.91 23.84
C PHE A 41 0.92 -10.43 23.69
N HIS A 42 1.19 -10.97 22.49
CA HIS A 42 1.15 -12.41 22.23
C HIS A 42 2.18 -13.17 23.08
N PHE A 43 3.39 -12.62 23.24
CA PHE A 43 4.41 -13.19 24.13
C PHE A 43 3.90 -13.33 25.57
N VAL A 44 3.42 -12.24 26.18
CA VAL A 44 2.93 -12.25 27.57
C VAL A 44 1.71 -13.18 27.70
N PHE A 45 0.78 -13.10 26.75
CA PHE A 45 -0.41 -13.94 26.73
C PHE A 45 -0.06 -15.44 26.71
N MET A 46 0.87 -15.85 25.84
CA MET A 46 1.31 -17.25 25.75
C MET A 46 2.05 -17.71 27.00
N VAL A 47 2.88 -16.85 27.60
CA VAL A 47 3.58 -17.18 28.85
C VAL A 47 2.59 -17.33 30.01
N LEU A 48 1.54 -16.52 30.09
CA LEU A 48 0.53 -16.64 31.15
C LEU A 48 -0.39 -17.86 30.96
N ILE A 49 -0.71 -18.20 29.71
CA ILE A 49 -1.71 -19.22 29.36
C ILE A 49 -1.08 -20.55 28.93
N TRP A 50 0.24 -20.71 29.16
CA TRP A 50 1.01 -21.89 28.78
C TRP A 50 0.38 -23.25 29.16
N PRO A 51 -0.28 -23.43 30.33
CA PRO A 51 -0.85 -24.73 30.69
C PRO A 51 -2.04 -25.12 29.79
N LEU A 52 -2.82 -24.13 29.33
CA LEU A 52 -3.95 -24.35 28.42
C LEU A 52 -3.44 -24.64 27.00
N MET A 53 -2.30 -24.06 26.60
CA MET A 53 -1.68 -24.37 25.30
C MET A 53 -1.27 -25.85 25.20
N LEU A 54 -0.74 -26.43 26.28
CA LEU A 54 -0.39 -27.86 26.31
C LEU A 54 -1.60 -28.77 26.05
N LEU A 55 -2.79 -28.42 26.54
CA LEU A 55 -4.02 -29.17 26.28
C LEU A 55 -4.45 -29.09 24.81
N GLY A 56 -4.23 -27.94 24.15
CA GLY A 56 -4.47 -27.76 22.72
C GLY A 56 -3.48 -28.53 21.84
N TRP A 57 -2.20 -28.59 22.25
CA TRP A 57 -1.14 -29.29 21.49
C TRP A 57 -1.38 -30.79 21.33
N VAL A 58 -1.97 -31.43 22.36
CA VAL A 58 -2.31 -32.85 22.30
C VAL A 58 -3.35 -33.13 21.22
N LYS A 59 -4.19 -32.14 20.86
CA LYS A 59 -5.27 -32.30 19.88
C LYS A 59 -4.94 -31.84 18.46
N GLN A 60 -4.05 -30.86 18.27
CA GLN A 60 -3.84 -30.20 16.97
C GLN A 60 -2.44 -30.38 16.36
N GLY A 61 -1.55 -31.15 16.99
CA GLY A 61 -0.15 -31.27 16.56
C GLY A 61 0.68 -30.05 16.97
N ARG A 62 2.00 -30.08 16.72
CA ARG A 62 2.91 -28.99 17.13
C ARG A 62 2.57 -27.72 16.31
N PRO A 63 2.04 -26.65 16.93
CA PRO A 63 1.86 -25.39 16.21
C PRO A 63 3.23 -24.85 15.80
N HIS A 64 3.31 -24.09 14.71
CA HIS A 64 4.50 -23.31 14.36
C HIS A 64 4.43 -22.01 15.16
N TRP A 65 5.29 -21.86 16.18
CA TRP A 65 5.16 -20.79 17.18
C TRP A 65 5.35 -19.40 16.56
N ALA A 66 6.12 -19.33 15.47
CA ALA A 66 6.32 -18.09 14.72
C ALA A 66 5.02 -17.57 14.08
N ASP A 67 4.10 -18.47 13.68
CA ASP A 67 2.86 -18.07 13.02
C ASP A 67 1.85 -17.46 14.00
N TRP A 68 1.97 -17.81 15.29
CA TRP A 68 1.13 -17.26 16.36
C TRP A 68 1.68 -15.96 16.94
N LEU A 69 2.97 -15.70 16.77
CA LEU A 69 3.61 -14.45 17.18
C LEU A 69 3.44 -13.34 16.12
N ARG A 70 3.17 -13.71 14.87
CA ARG A 70 2.89 -12.76 13.79
C ARG A 70 1.44 -12.29 13.85
N PRO A 71 1.19 -10.98 13.93
CA PRO A 71 -0.17 -10.46 13.87
C PRO A 71 -0.81 -10.79 12.52
N LYS A 72 -2.12 -11.05 12.52
CA LYS A 72 -2.89 -11.28 11.28
C LYS A 72 -2.98 -10.03 10.39
N ALA A 73 -2.88 -8.84 10.99
CA ALA A 73 -2.85 -7.57 10.28
C ALA A 73 -1.38 -7.15 10.12
N ASN A 74 -0.79 -7.48 8.98
CA ASN A 74 0.67 -7.55 8.87
C ASN A 74 1.24 -6.24 8.28
N ARG A 75 1.29 -5.19 9.11
CA ARG A 75 1.91 -3.90 8.73
C ARG A 75 3.38 -4.11 8.38
N ALA A 76 4.08 -4.97 9.10
CA ALA A 76 5.46 -5.33 8.77
C ALA A 76 5.57 -5.94 7.37
N ASP A 77 4.69 -6.87 6.98
CA ASP A 77 4.69 -7.43 5.62
C ASP A 77 4.46 -6.34 4.56
N TYR A 78 3.47 -5.46 4.78
CA TYR A 78 3.19 -4.35 3.89
C TYR A 78 4.43 -3.46 3.66
N TYR A 79 5.10 -3.04 4.74
CA TYR A 79 6.31 -2.22 4.61
C TYR A 79 7.50 -3.00 4.01
N ARG A 80 7.58 -4.31 4.22
CA ARG A 80 8.59 -5.16 3.57
C ARG A 80 8.35 -5.25 2.06
N GLU A 81 7.11 -5.40 1.63
CA GLU A 81 6.75 -5.41 0.21
C GLU A 81 7.02 -4.06 -0.44
N ILE A 82 6.67 -2.96 0.23
CA ILE A 82 7.03 -1.61 -0.23
C ILE A 82 8.54 -1.47 -0.40
N GLU A 83 9.34 -1.88 0.58
CA GLU A 83 10.80 -1.75 0.49
C GLU A 83 11.39 -2.58 -0.66
N ARG A 84 10.88 -3.79 -0.90
CA ARG A 84 11.26 -4.58 -2.07
C ARG A 84 10.90 -3.85 -3.37
N ALA A 85 9.69 -3.32 -3.45
CA ALA A 85 9.24 -2.57 -4.63
C ALA A 85 10.10 -1.32 -4.89
N TYR A 86 10.58 -0.63 -3.86
CA TYR A 86 11.54 0.47 -4.02
C TYR A 86 12.91 0.02 -4.53
N ARG A 87 13.37 -1.18 -4.17
CA ARG A 87 14.66 -1.73 -4.65
C ARG A 87 14.58 -2.19 -6.11
N GLU A 88 13.42 -2.68 -6.52
CA GLU A 88 13.14 -3.15 -7.88
C GLU A 88 12.58 -2.05 -8.79
N LEU A 89 12.58 -0.80 -8.31
CA LEU A 89 12.03 0.35 -9.01
C LEU A 89 12.79 0.58 -10.33
N LYS A 90 12.08 0.43 -11.45
CA LYS A 90 12.61 0.76 -12.78
C LYS A 90 12.92 2.26 -12.88
N THR A 91 13.93 2.61 -13.68
CA THR A 91 14.20 4.01 -14.02
C THR A 91 13.03 4.61 -14.80
N CYS A 92 12.68 5.87 -14.50
CA CYS A 92 11.65 6.59 -15.24
C CYS A 92 12.08 6.76 -16.71
N GLY A 93 11.18 6.55 -17.66
CA GLY A 93 11.41 6.78 -19.09
C GLY A 93 10.91 8.14 -19.57
N ALA A 94 10.86 8.35 -20.88
CA ALA A 94 10.25 9.53 -21.50
C ALA A 94 8.74 9.61 -21.25
N TYR A 95 8.09 8.45 -21.07
CA TYR A 95 6.67 8.30 -20.80
C TYR A 95 6.43 7.40 -19.58
N VAL A 96 5.33 7.67 -18.87
CA VAL A 96 4.88 6.93 -17.70
C VAL A 96 3.50 6.35 -17.97
N SER A 97 3.33 5.04 -17.75
CA SER A 97 2.05 4.35 -17.86
C SER A 97 1.41 4.19 -16.49
N TYR A 98 0.16 4.63 -16.32
CA TYR A 98 -0.59 4.50 -15.07
C TYR A 98 -1.86 3.69 -15.30
N LYS A 99 -2.00 2.62 -14.52
CA LYS A 99 -3.19 1.79 -14.45
C LYS A 99 -3.81 2.00 -13.07
N PRO A 100 -4.99 2.62 -12.94
CA PRO A 100 -5.63 2.81 -11.66
C PRO A 100 -5.95 1.45 -11.05
N VAL A 101 -5.51 1.25 -9.81
CA VAL A 101 -5.90 0.10 -9.00
C VAL A 101 -7.11 0.54 -8.19
N PRO A 102 -8.18 -0.28 -8.07
CA PRO A 102 -9.34 0.09 -7.26
C PRO A 102 -8.90 0.33 -5.81
N GLU A 103 -9.08 1.56 -5.33
CA GLU A 103 -8.83 1.94 -3.94
C GLU A 103 -10.15 2.00 -3.15
N GLY A 104 -10.22 1.22 -2.06
CA GLY A 104 -11.38 1.23 -1.17
C GLY A 104 -12.65 0.71 -1.82
N SER A 105 -13.69 1.56 -1.87
CA SER A 105 -15.00 1.26 -2.45
C SER A 105 -15.22 1.84 -3.86
N ALA A 106 -14.16 2.39 -4.47
CA ALA A 106 -14.26 2.96 -5.81
C ALA A 106 -14.58 1.89 -6.86
N ASN A 107 -15.28 2.30 -7.93
CA ASN A 107 -15.58 1.39 -9.04
C ASN A 107 -14.31 0.90 -9.74
N GLU A 108 -14.39 -0.29 -10.35
CA GLU A 108 -13.35 -0.78 -11.24
C GLU A 108 -13.05 0.25 -12.34
N SER A 109 -11.77 0.56 -12.50
CA SER A 109 -11.27 1.50 -13.49
C SER A 109 -10.61 0.74 -14.63
N TYR A 110 -10.94 1.11 -15.85
CA TYR A 110 -10.52 0.41 -17.07
C TYR A 110 -9.54 1.23 -17.93
N GLY A 111 -9.08 2.38 -17.44
CA GLY A 111 -8.17 3.27 -18.17
C GLY A 111 -6.71 2.91 -18.00
N GLU A 112 -5.98 2.85 -19.10
CA GLU A 112 -4.53 2.86 -19.12
C GLU A 112 -4.07 4.23 -19.59
N PHE A 113 -3.47 5.01 -18.69
CA PHE A 113 -3.06 6.37 -18.96
C PHE A 113 -1.58 6.43 -19.32
N ILE A 114 -1.23 7.21 -20.32
CA ILE A 114 0.15 7.45 -20.74
C ILE A 114 0.43 8.95 -20.61
N PHE A 115 1.36 9.29 -19.73
CA PHE A 115 1.74 10.67 -19.45
C PHE A 115 3.18 10.95 -19.88
N PRO A 116 3.47 12.08 -20.54
CA PRO A 116 4.84 12.51 -20.77
C PRO A 116 5.54 12.86 -19.46
N SER A 117 6.67 12.22 -19.15
CA SER A 117 7.40 12.41 -17.89
C SER A 117 7.85 13.86 -17.67
N ALA A 118 8.15 14.58 -18.75
CA ALA A 118 8.54 15.99 -18.68
C ALA A 118 7.39 16.92 -18.26
N LEU A 119 6.14 16.59 -18.63
CA LEU A 119 4.97 17.35 -18.21
C LEU A 119 4.55 16.96 -16.79
N LEU A 120 4.67 15.68 -16.45
CA LEU A 120 4.51 15.16 -15.10
C LEU A 120 5.42 15.87 -14.10
N GLU A 121 6.70 16.05 -14.45
CA GLU A 121 7.67 16.77 -13.61
C GLU A 121 7.23 18.22 -13.33
N LYS A 122 6.84 18.94 -14.38
CA LYS A 122 6.38 20.33 -14.26
C LYS A 122 5.15 20.44 -13.34
N GLN A 123 4.19 19.54 -13.50
CA GLN A 123 2.98 19.51 -12.69
C GLN A 123 3.30 19.20 -11.22
N LEU A 124 4.21 18.24 -10.97
CA LEU A 124 4.66 17.89 -9.62
C LEU A 124 5.37 19.05 -8.93
N ILE A 125 6.24 19.77 -9.64
CA ILE A 125 6.95 20.95 -9.09
C ILE A 125 5.94 22.02 -8.68
N GLU A 126 4.94 22.31 -9.52
CA GLU A 126 3.92 23.31 -9.21
C GLU A 126 3.05 22.86 -8.03
N ARG A 127 2.62 21.59 -7.98
CA ARG A 127 1.84 21.04 -6.86
C ARG A 127 2.61 21.11 -5.54
N LEU A 128 3.90 20.76 -5.54
CA LEU A 128 4.76 20.83 -4.35
C LEU A 128 5.04 22.28 -3.93
N ARG A 129 5.08 23.22 -4.87
CA ARG A 129 5.19 24.65 -4.57
C ARG A 129 3.93 25.17 -3.88
N GLN A 130 2.76 24.75 -4.33
CA GLN A 130 1.47 25.12 -3.72
C GLN A 130 1.23 24.42 -2.38
N SER A 131 1.71 23.18 -2.25
CA SER A 131 1.52 22.34 -1.06
C SER A 131 2.85 21.72 -0.58
N PRO A 132 3.73 22.50 0.09
CA PRO A 132 5.06 22.02 0.50
C PRO A 132 5.04 20.81 1.45
N HIS A 133 3.97 20.64 2.23
CA HIS A 133 3.81 19.52 3.15
C HIS A 133 3.76 18.15 2.44
N LEU A 134 3.46 18.12 1.13
CA LEU A 134 3.45 16.90 0.33
C LEU A 134 4.85 16.40 -0.03
N GLN A 135 5.90 17.20 0.19
CA GLN A 135 7.28 16.83 -0.15
C GLN A 135 7.79 15.60 0.62
N GLY A 136 7.25 15.35 1.82
CA GLY A 136 7.56 14.16 2.62
C GLY A 136 6.77 12.90 2.23
N ASN A 137 5.77 13.04 1.37
CA ASN A 137 4.84 11.97 0.97
C ASN A 137 5.26 11.34 -0.37
N ASP A 138 4.34 10.66 -1.04
CA ASP A 138 4.60 10.00 -2.33
C ASP A 138 4.93 11.02 -3.41
N GLU A 139 4.32 12.20 -3.42
CA GLU A 139 4.55 13.24 -4.42
C GLU A 139 6.03 13.66 -4.50
N GLY A 140 6.69 13.83 -3.36
CA GLY A 140 8.13 14.13 -3.32
C GLY A 140 9.00 12.98 -3.83
N LYS A 141 8.60 11.73 -3.57
CA LYS A 141 9.32 10.54 -4.05
C LYS A 141 9.13 10.33 -5.54
N ILE A 142 7.90 10.54 -6.05
CA ILE A 142 7.59 10.51 -7.48
C ILE A 142 8.41 11.57 -8.20
N LEU A 143 8.49 12.80 -7.66
CA LEU A 143 9.32 13.85 -8.27
C LEU A 143 10.79 13.41 -8.36
N ALA A 144 11.37 12.90 -7.28
CA ALA A 144 12.75 12.42 -7.28
C ALA A 144 13.00 11.27 -8.28
N TRP A 145 11.98 10.44 -8.53
CA TRP A 145 12.04 9.39 -9.54
C TRP A 145 11.97 9.95 -10.98
N VAL A 146 11.03 10.86 -11.24
CA VAL A 146 10.86 11.51 -12.57
C VAL A 146 12.08 12.38 -12.93
N GLN A 147 12.71 13.02 -11.95
CA GLN A 147 13.93 13.81 -12.16
C GLN A 147 15.15 12.97 -12.59
N ARG A 148 15.12 11.66 -12.31
CA ARG A 148 16.15 10.71 -12.74
C ARG A 148 15.76 10.01 -14.04
N ARG A 149 14.83 10.58 -14.83
CA ARG A 149 14.38 9.97 -16.08
C ARG A 149 15.53 9.80 -17.07
N ASP A 150 15.43 8.73 -17.84
CA ASP A 150 16.27 8.48 -19.00
C ASP A 150 15.43 8.71 -20.27
N GLU A 151 15.76 9.78 -21.00
CA GLU A 151 15.04 10.15 -22.24
C GLU A 151 15.35 9.21 -23.41
N SER A 152 16.35 8.33 -23.29
CA SER A 152 16.58 7.28 -24.30
C SER A 152 15.52 6.17 -24.25
N LEU A 153 14.85 5.99 -23.11
CA LEU A 153 13.76 5.03 -22.92
C LEU A 153 12.44 5.61 -23.40
N GLN A 154 12.10 5.31 -24.66
CA GLN A 154 10.85 5.77 -25.29
C GLN A 154 9.64 4.91 -24.92
N GLU A 155 9.84 3.68 -24.44
CA GLU A 155 8.75 2.83 -23.99
C GLU A 155 8.14 3.37 -22.68
N PRO A 156 6.80 3.40 -22.55
CA PRO A 156 6.14 3.82 -21.31
C PRO A 156 6.54 2.92 -20.14
N VAL A 157 6.98 3.54 -19.04
CA VAL A 157 7.34 2.83 -17.81
C VAL A 157 6.16 2.86 -16.84
N ASP A 158 5.74 1.70 -16.35
CA ASP A 158 4.63 1.60 -15.41
C ASP A 158 4.91 2.35 -14.10
N VAL A 159 3.91 3.08 -13.62
CA VAL A 159 3.87 3.66 -12.28
C VAL A 159 3.86 2.51 -11.26
N PRO A 160 4.82 2.48 -10.32
CA PRO A 160 4.82 1.53 -9.23
C PRO A 160 3.53 1.56 -8.41
N PRO A 161 2.94 0.39 -8.10
CA PRO A 161 1.66 0.31 -7.39
C PRO A 161 1.74 0.81 -5.94
N MET A 162 2.94 0.96 -5.38
CA MET A 162 3.12 1.47 -4.02
C MET A 162 2.79 2.97 -3.88
N TRP A 163 2.65 3.71 -4.98
CA TRP A 163 2.27 5.13 -4.97
C TRP A 163 0.76 5.27 -5.11
N SER A 164 0.04 4.90 -4.05
CA SER A 164 -1.43 4.96 -3.99
C SER A 164 -1.98 6.35 -4.34
N ARG A 165 -1.26 7.40 -3.92
CA ARG A 165 -1.65 8.80 -4.17
C ARG A 165 -1.47 9.26 -5.62
N PHE A 166 -0.99 8.42 -6.53
CA PHE A 166 -0.82 8.79 -7.94
C PHE A 166 -2.16 9.11 -8.62
N SER A 167 -3.27 8.54 -8.14
CA SER A 167 -4.64 8.86 -8.63
C SER A 167 -4.93 10.37 -8.58
N TYR A 168 -4.54 11.05 -7.51
CA TYR A 168 -4.69 12.50 -7.36
C TYR A 168 -3.77 13.32 -8.27
N LEU A 169 -2.65 12.75 -8.70
CA LEU A 169 -1.76 13.38 -9.67
C LEU A 169 -2.28 13.15 -11.09
N ALA A 170 -2.85 11.98 -11.37
CA ALA A 170 -3.54 11.71 -12.61
C ALA A 170 -4.75 12.65 -12.81
N ASP A 171 -5.52 12.95 -11.76
CA ASP A 171 -6.58 13.96 -11.75
C ASP A 171 -6.07 15.32 -12.25
N ASP A 172 -4.97 15.83 -11.68
CA ASP A 172 -4.36 17.09 -12.12
C ASP A 172 -3.93 17.06 -13.59
N LEU A 173 -3.34 15.95 -14.06
CA LEU A 173 -2.89 15.83 -15.45
C LEU A 173 -4.07 15.77 -16.41
N ILE A 174 -5.12 15.02 -16.07
CA ILE A 174 -6.36 14.93 -16.84
C ILE A 174 -7.04 16.30 -16.91
N ALA A 175 -7.15 17.01 -15.78
CA ALA A 175 -7.74 18.34 -15.72
C ALA A 175 -6.99 19.37 -16.59
N ASN A 176 -5.69 19.17 -16.81
CA ASN A 176 -4.86 20.00 -17.70
C ASN A 176 -4.78 19.48 -19.15
N ASN A 177 -5.57 18.45 -19.51
CA ASN A 177 -5.55 17.80 -20.82
C ASN A 177 -4.17 17.23 -21.20
N ILE A 178 -3.44 16.72 -20.21
CA ILE A 178 -2.11 16.14 -20.39
C ILE A 178 -2.23 14.62 -20.48
N GLY A 179 -1.64 14.05 -21.53
CA GLY A 179 -1.53 12.61 -21.72
C GLY A 179 -2.64 12.00 -22.57
N LEU A 180 -2.52 10.68 -22.72
CA LEU A 180 -3.41 9.84 -23.51
C LEU A 180 -4.02 8.79 -22.59
N VAL A 181 -5.21 8.31 -22.91
CA VAL A 181 -5.85 7.22 -22.21
C VAL A 181 -6.36 6.19 -23.20
N CYS A 182 -6.06 4.93 -22.93
CA CYS A 182 -6.58 3.79 -23.65
C CYS A 182 -7.58 3.06 -22.75
N CYS A 183 -8.83 2.95 -23.20
CA CYS A 183 -9.82 2.17 -22.47
C CYS A 183 -9.64 0.69 -22.78
N SER A 184 -9.42 -0.14 -21.76
CA SER A 184 -9.27 -1.59 -21.91
C SER A 184 -10.53 -2.33 -22.37
N VAL A 185 -11.72 -1.71 -22.28
CA VAL A 185 -12.99 -2.31 -22.72
C VAL A 185 -13.31 -1.97 -24.18
N CYS A 186 -13.22 -0.69 -24.56
CA CYS A 186 -13.52 -0.27 -25.94
C CYS A 186 -12.29 -0.19 -26.85
N HIS A 187 -11.08 -0.43 -26.31
CA HIS A 187 -9.80 -0.36 -27.01
C HIS A 187 -9.58 0.95 -27.78
N GLN A 188 -10.23 2.01 -27.33
CA GLN A 188 -10.14 3.32 -27.95
C GLN A 188 -9.09 4.15 -27.22
N GLU A 189 -8.13 4.65 -27.98
CA GLU A 189 -7.19 5.67 -27.52
C GLU A 189 -7.83 7.05 -27.68
N MET A 190 -7.73 7.87 -26.64
CA MET A 190 -8.28 9.21 -26.61
C MET A 190 -7.38 10.15 -25.80
N GLU A 191 -7.47 11.43 -26.10
CA GLU A 191 -6.85 12.46 -25.28
C GLU A 191 -7.62 12.61 -23.97
N THR A 192 -6.92 12.94 -22.89
CA THR A 192 -7.55 13.09 -21.56
C THR A 192 -8.65 14.15 -21.53
N GLY A 193 -8.60 15.16 -22.41
CA GLY A 193 -9.65 16.17 -22.56
C GLY A 193 -10.97 15.68 -23.17
N GLN A 194 -11.01 14.46 -23.70
CA GLN A 194 -12.23 13.84 -24.22
C GLN A 194 -13.02 13.09 -23.13
N LEU A 195 -12.46 12.98 -21.93
CA LEU A 195 -13.10 12.32 -20.79
C LEU A 195 -14.21 13.19 -20.20
N GLN A 196 -15.31 12.55 -19.82
CA GLN A 196 -16.41 13.20 -19.11
C GLN A 196 -16.20 13.04 -17.61
N GLU A 197 -16.08 14.16 -16.90
CA GLU A 197 -16.04 14.17 -15.44
C GLU A 197 -17.45 13.95 -14.87
N LYS A 198 -17.55 13.05 -13.90
CA LYS A 198 -18.76 12.78 -13.12
C LYS A 198 -18.40 12.67 -11.64
N SER A 199 -19.14 13.36 -10.78
CA SER A 199 -19.05 13.17 -9.33
C SER A 199 -20.21 12.32 -8.83
N VAL A 200 -19.90 11.34 -8.00
CA VAL A 200 -20.87 10.45 -7.36
C VAL A 200 -20.80 10.69 -5.86
N ASN A 201 -21.92 11.09 -5.27
CA ASN A 201 -22.03 11.27 -3.83
C ASN A 201 -22.49 9.94 -3.20
N LEU A 202 -21.58 9.32 -2.45
CA LEU A 202 -21.82 8.10 -1.71
C LEU A 202 -21.96 8.46 -0.22
N CYS A 203 -22.65 7.63 0.56
CA CYS A 203 -22.90 7.91 1.97
C CYS A 203 -21.57 8.09 2.73
N GLY A 204 -21.22 9.35 3.04
CA GLY A 204 -19.98 9.72 3.74
C GLY A 204 -18.75 10.01 2.87
N HIS A 205 -18.81 9.94 1.54
CA HIS A 205 -17.68 10.31 0.67
C HIS A 205 -18.13 10.68 -0.76
N VAL A 206 -17.31 11.49 -1.45
CA VAL A 206 -17.52 11.91 -2.84
C VAL A 206 -16.46 11.25 -3.71
N GLU A 207 -16.92 10.42 -4.65
CA GLU A 207 -16.09 9.78 -5.66
C GLU A 207 -16.09 10.65 -6.92
N ARG A 208 -14.90 10.95 -7.45
CA ARG A 208 -14.74 11.58 -8.76
C ARG A 208 -14.40 10.49 -9.76
N GLN A 209 -15.13 10.49 -10.88
CA GLN A 209 -15.01 9.52 -11.96
C GLN A 209 -14.76 10.24 -13.28
N TYR A 210 -13.86 9.69 -14.09
CA TYR A 210 -13.65 10.06 -15.48
C TYR A 210 -14.17 8.96 -16.38
N LEU A 211 -15.08 9.29 -17.28
CA LEU A 211 -15.76 8.36 -18.18
C LEU A 211 -15.27 8.56 -19.61
N CYS A 212 -15.10 7.47 -20.35
CA CYS A 212 -14.91 7.58 -21.79
C CYS A 212 -16.23 7.94 -22.50
N PRO A 213 -16.22 8.33 -23.79
CA PRO A 213 -17.44 8.64 -24.55
C PRO A 213 -18.48 7.50 -24.59
N ASN A 214 -18.03 6.26 -24.43
CA ASN A 214 -18.88 5.06 -24.35
C ASN A 214 -19.42 4.78 -22.93
N GLY A 215 -19.09 5.61 -21.94
CA GLY A 215 -19.59 5.50 -20.57
C GLY A 215 -18.81 4.55 -19.65
N HIS A 216 -17.65 4.02 -20.07
CA HIS A 216 -16.79 3.20 -19.19
C HIS A 216 -15.93 4.07 -18.28
N VAL A 217 -15.83 3.70 -17.01
CA VAL A 217 -14.99 4.37 -16.00
C VAL A 217 -13.51 4.15 -16.32
N GLN A 218 -12.79 5.23 -16.59
CA GLN A 218 -11.35 5.21 -16.86
C GLN A 218 -10.54 5.41 -15.59
N LEU A 219 -10.97 6.33 -14.73
CA LEU A 219 -10.35 6.61 -13.44
C LEU A 219 -11.47 6.91 -12.44
N ALA A 220 -11.39 6.30 -11.27
CA ALA A 220 -12.26 6.55 -10.14
C ALA A 220 -11.44 6.62 -8.85
N PHE A 221 -11.68 7.66 -8.05
CA PHE A 221 -11.00 7.80 -6.75
C PHE A 221 -11.83 8.63 -5.77
N GLU A 222 -11.56 8.45 -4.48
CA GLU A 222 -12.19 9.22 -3.41
C GLU A 222 -11.59 10.63 -3.38
N SER A 223 -12.40 11.62 -3.79
CA SER A 223 -12.01 13.03 -3.81
C SER A 223 -12.20 13.73 -2.47
N MET A 224 -13.23 13.34 -1.71
CA MET A 224 -13.53 13.94 -0.41
C MET A 224 -14.18 12.90 0.50
N ARG A 225 -13.71 12.84 1.75
CA ARG A 225 -14.36 12.09 2.82
C ARG A 225 -15.12 13.03 3.73
N LEU A 226 -16.42 12.81 3.90
CA LEU A 226 -17.25 13.54 4.85
C LEU A 226 -17.22 12.78 6.19
N ILE A 227 -16.38 13.26 7.10
CA ILE A 227 -16.34 12.77 8.47
C ILE A 227 -17.47 13.48 9.23
N TYR A 228 -18.51 12.72 9.61
CA TYR A 228 -19.58 13.16 10.50
C TYR A 228 -19.26 12.85 11.96
#